data_AF-A0A8C6WJ39-F1
#
_entry.id   AF-A0A8C6WJ39-F1
#
_cell.length_a   1.000
_cell.length_b   1.000
_cell.length_c   1.000
_cell.angle_alpha   90.00
_cell.angle_beta   90.00
_cell.angle_gamma   90.00
#
_symmetry.space_group_name_H-M   'P 1'
#
loop_
_entity.id
_entity.type
_entity.pdbx_description
1 polymer ?
#
loop_
_entity_poly.entity_id
_entity_poly.type
_entity_poly.pdbx_seq_one_letter_code
_entity_poly.pdbx_strand_id
1 'polypeptide(L)'
;LEINWDIPVHNFYYGQHQLHLQHESYRNRTTLPDQGISTGDASLQLHKVNVSDEGRYKCYISTVRPDDVKESSVNLKIYGEKQTV
;
A
#
# COMPACT_ATOMS: atom_id res chain seq x y z
N LEU A 1 -16.91 9.36 6.35
CA LEU A 1 -17.01 7.90 6.13
C LEU A 1 -15.86 7.28 6.91
N GLU A 2 -16.15 6.39 7.86
CA GLU A 2 -15.12 5.64 8.58
C GLU A 2 -14.50 4.64 7.60
N ILE A 3 -13.40 5.04 6.95
CA ILE A 3 -12.57 4.09 6.21
C ILE A 3 -12.00 3.16 7.27
N ASN A 4 -12.51 1.92 7.32
CA ASN A 4 -11.92 0.88 8.13
C ASN A 4 -10.51 0.64 7.60
N TRP A 5 -9.50 1.12 8.33
CA TRP A 5 -8.11 1.01 7.92
C TRP A 5 -7.67 -0.44 8.08
N ASP A 6 -7.88 -1.21 7.01
CA ASP A 6 -7.07 -2.39 6.71
C ASP A 6 -5.58 -2.05 6.98
N ILE A 7 -4.78 -3.06 7.34
CA ILE A 7 -3.36 -2.96 7.72
C ILE A 7 -2.62 -1.93 6.81
N PRO A 8 -2.17 -0.77 7.33
CA PRO A 8 -1.61 0.29 6.49
C PRO A 8 -0.31 -0.14 5.80
N VAL A 9 -0.38 -0.35 4.49
CA VAL A 9 0.77 -0.76 3.68
C VAL A 9 1.66 0.42 3.34
N HIS A 10 1.11 1.52 2.81
CA HIS A 10 1.85 2.73 2.51
C HIS A 10 0.89 3.92 2.40
N ASN A 11 1.21 5.04 3.06
CA ASN A 11 0.39 6.25 3.07
C ASN A 11 1.17 7.41 2.45
N PHE A 12 0.56 8.12 1.50
CA PHE A 12 1.12 9.30 0.85
C PHE A 12 0.04 10.38 0.77
N TYR A 13 0.28 11.50 1.44
CA TYR A 13 -0.59 12.68 1.39
C TYR A 13 0.20 13.94 1.77
N TYR A 14 -0.31 15.11 1.40
CA TYR A 14 0.38 16.40 1.54
C TYR A 14 1.81 16.40 0.95
N GLY A 15 2.01 15.63 -0.13
CA GLY A 15 3.28 15.51 -0.83
C GLY A 15 4.37 14.81 -0.02
N GLN A 16 4.02 13.98 0.98
CA GLN A 16 4.98 13.33 1.88
C GLN A 16 4.57 11.87 2.18
N HIS A 17 5.58 11.02 2.32
CA HIS A 17 5.40 9.64 2.80
C HIS A 17 5.15 9.62 4.32
N GLN A 18 4.09 8.96 4.73
CA GLN A 18 3.66 8.91 6.13
C GLN A 18 4.13 7.60 6.76
N LEU A 19 5.44 7.35 6.67
CA LEU A 19 6.07 6.07 7.05
C LEU A 19 5.88 5.73 8.53
N HIS A 20 5.55 6.71 9.38
CA HIS A 20 5.25 6.49 10.79
C HIS A 20 3.89 5.81 11.06
N LEU A 21 2.99 5.82 10.07
CA LEU A 21 1.69 5.13 10.13
C LEU A 21 1.74 3.72 9.54
N GLN A 22 2.87 3.33 8.96
CA GLN A 22 3.02 2.05 8.29
C GLN A 22 3.00 0.91 9.30
N HIS A 23 2.26 -0.16 8.99
CA HIS A 23 2.27 -1.35 9.81
C HIS A 23 3.65 -2.01 9.81
N GLU A 24 4.04 -2.61 10.94
CA GLU A 24 5.37 -3.17 11.15
C GLU A 24 5.78 -4.18 10.07
N SER A 25 4.84 -5.01 9.61
CA SER A 25 5.07 -5.99 8.53
C SER A 25 5.56 -5.38 7.23
N TYR A 26 5.28 -4.11 6.95
CA TYR A 26 5.63 -3.43 5.70
C TYR A 26 6.76 -2.40 5.87
N ARG A 27 7.20 -2.17 7.10
CA ARG A 27 8.24 -1.18 7.41
C ARG A 27 9.54 -1.46 6.66
N ASN A 28 10.06 -0.44 5.98
CA ASN A 28 11.28 -0.53 5.15
C ASN A 28 11.17 -1.55 3.98
N ARG A 29 9.95 -1.93 3.61
CA ARG A 29 9.69 -2.88 2.52
C ARG A 29 8.89 -2.26 1.38
N THR A 30 8.49 -1.00 1.45
CA THR A 30 7.66 -0.38 0.42
C THR A 30 8.36 0.80 -0.26
N THR A 31 8.18 0.94 -1.57
CA THR A 31 8.58 2.14 -2.32
C THR A 31 7.41 2.60 -3.18
N LEU A 32 7.04 3.87 -3.03
CA LEU A 32 6.10 4.56 -3.91
C LEU A 32 6.88 5.70 -4.59
N PRO A 33 7.16 5.64 -5.90
CA PRO A 33 7.99 6.67 -6.54
C PRO A 33 7.27 8.01 -6.68
N ASP A 34 7.85 9.09 -6.15
CA ASP A 34 7.29 10.45 -6.26
C ASP A 34 7.04 10.89 -7.72
N GLN A 35 7.93 10.48 -8.63
CA GLN A 35 7.82 10.76 -10.06
C GLN A 35 6.62 10.05 -10.72
N GLY A 36 6.24 8.89 -10.21
CA GLY A 36 5.02 8.20 -10.63
C GLY A 36 3.79 8.99 -10.22
N ILE A 37 3.75 9.45 -8.96
CA ILE A 37 2.61 10.17 -8.41
C ILE A 37 2.29 11.45 -9.18
N SER A 38 3.31 12.21 -9.58
CA SER A 38 3.13 13.44 -10.36
C SER A 38 2.51 13.20 -11.75
N THR A 39 2.64 11.98 -12.28
CA THR A 39 2.10 11.55 -13.57
C THR A 39 0.85 10.67 -13.45
N GLY A 40 0.37 10.43 -12.23
CA GLY A 40 -0.82 9.63 -11.94
C GLY A 40 -0.56 8.13 -11.75
N ASP A 41 0.70 7.70 -11.69
CA ASP A 41 1.08 6.33 -11.37
C ASP A 41 1.29 6.16 -9.85
N ALA A 42 0.33 5.49 -9.21
CA ALA A 42 0.38 5.15 -7.79
C ALA A 42 0.81 3.70 -7.53
N SER A 43 1.56 3.08 -8.45
CA SER A 43 2.06 1.71 -8.30
C SER A 43 3.05 1.61 -7.13
N LEU A 44 2.73 0.74 -6.17
CA LEU A 44 3.57 0.46 -5.00
C LEU A 44 4.47 -0.75 -5.26
N GLN A 45 5.76 -0.61 -4.98
CA GLN A 45 6.68 -1.73 -4.95
C GLN A 45 6.80 -2.28 -3.52
N LEU A 46 6.57 -3.58 -3.35
CA LEU A 46 6.82 -4.32 -2.11
C LEU A 46 8.10 -5.16 -2.26
N HIS A 47 9.04 -4.97 -1.34
CA HIS A 47 10.36 -5.58 -1.29
C HIS A 47 10.42 -6.69 -0.24
N LYS A 48 11.37 -7.63 -0.42
CA LYS A 48 11.59 -8.77 0.49
C LYS A 48 10.29 -9.55 0.72
N VAL A 49 9.54 -9.82 -0.35
CA VAL A 49 8.24 -10.49 -0.31
C VAL A 49 8.38 -11.87 0.33
N ASN A 50 7.42 -12.22 1.17
CA ASN A 50 7.32 -13.49 1.87
C ASN A 50 5.88 -14.02 1.80
N VAL A 51 5.69 -15.30 2.11
CA VAL A 51 4.39 -15.99 2.00
C VAL A 51 3.28 -15.37 2.84
N SER A 52 3.60 -14.67 3.94
CA SER A 52 2.60 -13.99 4.78
C SER A 52 2.09 -12.67 4.18
N ASP A 53 2.73 -12.18 3.12
CA ASP A 53 2.23 -11.02 2.37
C ASP A 53 1.11 -11.39 1.39
N GLU A 54 0.80 -12.68 1.21
CA GLU A 54 -0.34 -13.11 0.40
C GLU A 54 -1.64 -12.51 0.94
N GLY A 55 -2.43 -11.90 0.05
CA GLY A 55 -3.68 -11.27 0.45
C GLY A 55 -4.24 -10.33 -0.61
N ARG A 56 -5.37 -9.71 -0.26
CA ARG A 56 -6.00 -8.68 -1.08
C ARG A 56 -5.48 -7.31 -0.65
N TYR A 57 -4.84 -6.62 -1.57
CA TYR A 57 -4.38 -5.25 -1.40
C TYR A 57 -5.39 -4.31 -2.01
N LYS A 58 -5.66 -3.21 -1.32
CA LYS A 58 -6.52 -2.14 -1.80
C LYS A 58 -5.75 -0.82 -1.81
N CYS A 59 -5.87 -0.10 -2.91
CA CYS A 59 -5.38 1.25 -3.07
C CYS A 59 -6.57 2.20 -3.03
N TYR A 60 -6.48 3.21 -2.17
CA TYR A 60 -7.46 4.28 -2.05
C TYR A 60 -6.82 5.59 -2.46
N ILE A 61 -7.43 6.28 -3.42
CA ILE A 61 -6.99 7.61 -3.87
C ILE A 61 -8.17 8.54 -3.69
N SER A 62 -7.97 9.62 -2.95
CA SER A 62 -8.98 10.68 -2.79
C SER A 62 -8.39 12.01 -3.19
N THR A 63 -9.20 12.85 -3.84
CA THR A 63 -8.84 14.26 -4.01
C THR A 63 -9.26 15.06 -2.78
N VAL A 64 -9.11 16.40 -2.83
CA VAL A 64 -9.57 17.31 -1.77
C VAL A 64 -11.09 17.21 -1.56
N ARG A 65 -11.81 16.65 -2.54
CA ARG A 65 -13.25 16.40 -2.48
C ARG A 65 -13.52 15.04 -1.84
N PRO A 66 -14.14 14.98 -0.64
CA PRO A 66 -14.32 13.73 0.11
C PRO A 66 -15.19 12.68 -0.61
N ASP A 67 -15.97 13.10 -1.60
CA ASP A 67 -16.84 12.28 -2.44
C ASP A 67 -16.13 11.62 -3.63
N ASP A 68 -14.89 12.00 -3.93
CA ASP A 68 -14.10 11.49 -5.06
C ASP A 68 -13.01 10.52 -4.58
N VAL A 69 -13.44 9.45 -3.90
CA VAL A 69 -12.57 8.33 -3.52
C VAL A 69 -12.63 7.26 -4.60
N LYS A 70 -11.48 6.92 -5.16
CA LYS A 70 -11.29 5.79 -6.07
C LYS A 70 -10.64 4.65 -5.32
N GLU A 71 -11.21 3.46 -5.47
CA GLU A 71 -10.64 2.21 -4.97
C GLU A 71 -10.15 1.38 -6.17
N SER A 72 -8.97 0.79 -6.03
CA SER A 72 -8.51 -0.31 -6.87
C SER A 72 -8.03 -1.45 -5.97
N SER A 73 -8.17 -2.70 -6.42
CA SER A 73 -7.73 -3.85 -5.62
C SER A 73 -7.03 -4.90 -6.46
N VAL A 74 -6.01 -5.52 -5.86
CA VAL A 74 -5.23 -6.61 -6.45
C VAL A 74 -5.13 -7.76 -5.44
N ASN A 75 -5.20 -8.99 -5.93
CA ASN A 75 -4.95 -10.18 -5.11
C ASN A 75 -3.51 -10.64 -5.34
N LEU A 76 -2.67 -10.53 -4.33
CA LEU A 76 -1.29 -10.98 -4.37
C LEU A 76 -1.25 -12.46 -3.97
N LYS A 77 -0.79 -13.33 -4.88
CA LYS A 77 -0.52 -14.74 -4.62
C LYS A 77 0.98 -14.98 -4.60
N ILE A 78 1.47 -15.59 -3.53
CA ILE A 78 2.90 -15.84 -3.34
C ILE A 78 3.13 -17.35 -3.36
N TYR A 79 3.96 -17.80 -4.29
CA TYR A 79 4.36 -19.19 -4.40
C TYR A 79 5.74 -19.38 -3.78
N GLY A 80 5.84 -20.23 -2.76
CA GLY A 80 7.08 -20.52 -2.04
C GLY A 80 6.82 -21.37 -0.79
N GLU A 81 7.88 -21.90 -0.19
CA GLU A 81 7.76 -22.67 1.05
C GLU A 81 7.46 -21.75 2.23
N LYS A 82 6.50 -22.15 3.07
CA LYS A 82 6.22 -21.44 4.31
C LYS A 82 7.40 -21.66 5.25
N GLN A 83 8.21 -20.61 5.45
CA GLN A 83 9.30 -20.66 6.43
C GLN A 83 8.67 -20.85 7.81
N THR A 84 8.81 -22.07 8.33
CA THR A 84 8.44 -22.42 9.68
C THR A 84 9.66 -22.09 10.53
N VAL A 85 9.52 -21.11 11.43
CA VAL A 85 10.51 -20.88 12.49
C VAL A 85 10.39 -22.00 13.51
#